data_AF-A0AAV3J1X9-F1
#
_entry.id   AF-A0AAV3J1X9-F1
#
_cell.length_a   1.000
_cell.length_b   1.000
_cell.length_c   1.000
_cell.angle_alpha   90.00
_cell.angle_beta   90.00
_cell.angle_gamma   90.00
#
_symmetry.space_group_name_H-M   'P 1'
#
loop_
_entity.id
_entity.type
_entity.pdbx_description
1 polymer ?
#
loop_
_entity_poly.entity_id
_entity_poly.type
_entity_poly.pdbx_seq_one_letter_code
_entity_poly.pdbx_strand_id
1 'polypeptide(L)'
;MLDKRQLEIMSINFLKITLTQTGYLNPFLNSGDTEPSWDGYIYVLEKMNKYNKNKLGKVPVQVKGKYSDDLSQSRISFLAEIRDLENYLQDGGVLYFVIYINGKNDVTFYYAQLEPIKIKTILESRKNSSGKKSIELKKLPSDTIDIVNIFKSFLFHRKKQMSFIDGDLYTFESLSKDHKKVELTFTLTGLALHQHNMQNYVDTNNVYLYAKIPESPVLIPLAGELKEIIEIEKTNLEIGIGEKVLYTEQIREKQRGTVTLKFGDSFEFAINEEFSKQTFNYKISDFARKALIDIEFLISLYQNKGFTVNGKFLDLSSAIKSGPHFDFERYEKSLLHCKEVVNLLDYLNISDDIDSSKLSEVEWRDLNILIAGLIKKQELALKETLHTITILKLQNFSIPLMISLQKSGKYLIEDIFKAKKSCLYLIFDGEHFNLPMFRGLTAEQLAECSTIDFEVLLKEYQKLHSEKNDILFDASQYMLVLINAADFCTDNPERKESFLDAALNFNHWLQEENLKMEETNNQILMMNELQIFKRKRALTESESDWLYDITDSNDIDKTFKFGAYVLLEERKRAERIFSTFSKKEKQDYKSYPIYNLYEKLLSK
;
A
#
# COMPACT_ATOMS: atom_id res chain seq x y z
N MET A 1 -42.70 -45.11 -17.86
CA MET A 1 -42.25 -44.47 -16.59
C MET A 1 -41.97 -45.58 -15.60
N LEU A 2 -40.77 -45.60 -15.01
CA LEU A 2 -40.47 -46.46 -13.87
C LEU A 2 -41.41 -46.10 -12.71
N ASP A 3 -41.94 -47.07 -11.99
CA ASP A 3 -42.66 -46.77 -10.75
C ASP A 3 -41.68 -46.26 -9.66
N LYS A 4 -42.22 -45.60 -8.63
CA LYS A 4 -41.40 -44.97 -7.58
C LYS A 4 -40.49 -45.97 -6.85
N ARG A 5 -40.96 -47.21 -6.64
CA ARG A 5 -40.22 -48.27 -5.93
C ARG A 5 -39.12 -48.84 -6.82
N GLN A 6 -39.39 -49.05 -8.11
CA GLN A 6 -38.39 -49.47 -9.09
C GLN A 6 -37.27 -48.44 -9.20
N LEU A 7 -37.62 -47.15 -9.25
CA LEU A 7 -36.67 -46.06 -9.32
C LEU A 7 -35.77 -46.02 -8.07
N GLU A 8 -36.33 -46.18 -6.88
CA GLU A 8 -35.59 -46.25 -5.61
C GLU A 8 -34.60 -47.43 -5.58
N ILE A 9 -35.04 -48.63 -5.95
CA ILE A 9 -34.18 -49.83 -6.01
C ILE A 9 -33.03 -49.63 -6.99
N MET A 10 -33.31 -49.10 -8.19
CA MET A 10 -32.29 -48.81 -9.20
C MET A 10 -31.27 -47.80 -8.69
N SER A 11 -31.74 -46.69 -8.11
CA SER A 11 -30.88 -45.66 -7.54
C SER A 11 -29.92 -46.22 -6.49
N ILE A 12 -30.42 -47.03 -5.56
CA ILE A 12 -29.58 -47.67 -4.52
C ILE A 12 -28.55 -48.62 -5.14
N ASN A 13 -28.94 -49.44 -6.11
CA ASN A 13 -28.04 -50.40 -6.75
C ASN A 13 -26.92 -49.70 -7.52
N PHE A 14 -27.24 -48.66 -8.30
CA PHE A 14 -26.24 -47.87 -8.99
C PHE A 14 -25.26 -47.20 -8.01
N LEU A 15 -25.76 -46.64 -6.91
CA LEU A 15 -24.90 -46.04 -5.89
C LEU A 15 -23.97 -47.07 -5.24
N LYS A 16 -24.50 -48.26 -4.90
CA LYS A 16 -23.69 -49.36 -4.34
C LYS A 16 -22.52 -49.71 -5.26
N ILE A 17 -22.78 -49.86 -6.56
CA ILE A 17 -21.75 -50.18 -7.55
C ILE A 17 -20.67 -49.09 -7.58
N THR A 18 -21.08 -47.83 -7.76
CA THR A 18 -20.16 -46.68 -7.83
C THR A 18 -19.28 -46.56 -6.59
N LEU A 19 -19.87 -46.66 -5.39
CA LEU A 19 -19.10 -46.51 -4.15
C LEU A 19 -18.18 -47.72 -3.90
N THR A 20 -18.61 -48.94 -4.21
CA THR A 20 -17.80 -50.15 -4.01
C THR A 20 -16.53 -50.13 -4.87
N GLN A 21 -16.61 -49.59 -6.08
CA GLN A 21 -15.47 -49.48 -7.01
C GLN A 21 -14.30 -48.65 -6.46
N THR A 22 -14.55 -47.77 -5.48
CA THR A 22 -13.48 -46.99 -4.83
C THR A 22 -12.53 -47.86 -4.00
N GLY A 23 -12.97 -49.04 -3.54
CA GLY A 23 -12.21 -49.90 -2.62
C GLY A 23 -12.06 -49.36 -1.19
N TYR A 24 -12.49 -48.12 -0.91
CA TYR A 24 -12.46 -47.51 0.43
C TYR A 24 -13.85 -47.37 1.05
N LEU A 25 -14.91 -47.48 0.26
CA LEU A 25 -16.28 -47.30 0.71
C LEU A 25 -17.03 -48.62 0.61
N ASN A 26 -17.65 -49.05 1.71
CA ASN A 26 -18.42 -50.28 1.78
C ASN A 26 -19.90 -49.98 2.09
N PRO A 27 -20.79 -50.05 1.09
CA PRO A 27 -22.18 -49.61 1.23
C PRO A 27 -23.10 -50.65 1.90
N PHE A 28 -23.79 -50.26 2.96
CA PHE A 28 -24.87 -51.00 3.63
C PHE A 28 -26.17 -50.19 3.51
N LEU A 29 -26.75 -50.24 2.32
CA LEU A 29 -27.99 -49.53 1.99
C LEU A 29 -29.14 -50.52 1.83
N ASN A 30 -30.28 -50.21 2.43
CA ASN A 30 -31.49 -51.02 2.40
C ASN A 30 -32.48 -50.43 1.37
N SER A 31 -33.30 -51.27 0.74
CA SER A 31 -34.34 -50.83 -0.21
C SER A 31 -35.70 -51.31 0.24
N GLY A 32 -36.70 -50.42 0.26
CA GLY A 32 -38.05 -50.75 0.74
C GLY A 32 -38.15 -50.98 2.26
N ASP A 33 -37.20 -50.42 3.01
CA ASP A 33 -37.16 -50.48 4.48
C ASP A 33 -38.01 -49.34 5.08
N THR A 34 -38.52 -49.52 6.31
CA THR A 34 -39.35 -48.50 7.00
C THR A 34 -38.54 -47.62 7.95
N GLU A 35 -37.22 -47.54 7.75
CA GLU A 35 -36.37 -46.68 8.57
C GLU A 35 -36.83 -45.21 8.41
N PRO A 36 -37.01 -44.44 9.51
CA PRO A 36 -37.83 -43.22 9.46
C PRO A 36 -37.30 -42.13 8.54
N SER A 37 -35.98 -41.94 8.50
CA SER A 37 -35.34 -40.84 7.76
C SER A 37 -34.07 -41.24 7.00
N TRP A 38 -33.52 -42.45 7.16
CA TRP A 38 -32.28 -42.88 6.50
C TRP A 38 -32.53 -44.12 5.64
N ASP A 39 -31.70 -44.31 4.60
CA ASP A 39 -31.74 -45.53 3.76
C ASP A 39 -30.57 -46.49 4.07
N GLY A 40 -29.84 -46.23 5.16
CA GLY A 40 -28.71 -47.03 5.62
C GLY A 40 -27.43 -46.20 5.82
N TYR A 41 -26.28 -46.85 5.69
CA TYR A 41 -24.98 -46.23 5.95
C TYR A 41 -23.85 -46.81 5.10
N ILE A 42 -22.74 -46.08 5.03
CA ILE A 42 -21.52 -46.48 4.32
C ILE A 42 -20.38 -46.58 5.33
N TYR A 43 -19.67 -47.71 5.36
CA TYR A 43 -18.41 -47.78 6.11
C TYR A 43 -17.28 -47.18 5.28
N VAL A 44 -16.53 -46.27 5.90
CA VAL A 44 -15.32 -45.69 5.33
C VAL A 44 -14.12 -46.46 5.87
N LEU A 45 -13.31 -47.03 4.99
CA LEU A 45 -12.13 -47.81 5.34
C LEU A 45 -10.90 -46.90 5.43
N GLU A 46 -9.99 -47.23 6.35
CA GLU A 46 -8.69 -46.56 6.44
C GLU A 46 -7.77 -46.96 5.27
N LYS A 47 -7.83 -48.25 4.89
CA LYS A 47 -7.01 -48.87 3.85
C LYS A 47 -7.91 -49.59 2.83
N MET A 48 -7.54 -49.49 1.56
CA MET A 48 -8.28 -50.10 0.44
C MET A 48 -8.50 -51.61 0.66
N ASN A 49 -9.71 -52.08 0.39
CA ASN A 49 -10.14 -53.48 0.40
C ASN A 49 -9.92 -54.25 1.73
N LYS A 50 -9.74 -53.56 2.86
CA LYS A 50 -9.56 -54.18 4.20
C LYS A 50 -10.81 -54.11 5.08
N TYR A 51 -11.86 -54.80 4.64
CA TYR A 51 -13.22 -54.74 5.20
C TYR A 51 -13.37 -55.16 6.68
N ASN A 52 -12.46 -55.97 7.22
CA ASN A 52 -12.64 -56.63 8.52
C ASN A 52 -11.74 -56.15 9.67
N LYS A 53 -10.83 -55.19 9.47
CA LYS A 53 -9.86 -54.80 10.53
C LYS A 53 -9.63 -53.30 10.74
N ASN A 54 -9.92 -52.42 9.77
CA ASN A 54 -9.54 -51.01 9.84
C ASN A 54 -10.65 -50.07 9.30
N LYS A 55 -11.68 -49.80 10.12
CA LYS A 55 -12.77 -48.87 9.80
C LYS A 55 -12.48 -47.48 10.38
N LEU A 56 -12.59 -46.44 9.55
CA LEU A 56 -12.45 -45.04 9.98
C LEU A 56 -13.74 -44.54 10.65
N GLY A 57 -14.90 -44.96 10.15
CA GLY A 57 -16.20 -44.58 10.69
C GLY A 57 -17.37 -45.07 9.82
N LYS A 58 -18.59 -44.78 10.26
CA LYS A 58 -19.83 -45.01 9.53
C LYS A 58 -20.47 -43.67 9.12
N VAL A 59 -20.89 -43.55 7.87
CA VAL A 59 -21.56 -42.36 7.34
C VAL A 59 -23.02 -42.69 7.06
N PRO A 60 -23.98 -42.07 7.77
CA PRO A 60 -25.41 -42.18 7.48
C PRO A 60 -25.70 -41.62 6.09
N VAL A 61 -26.60 -42.29 5.36
CA VAL A 61 -26.94 -41.91 3.99
C VAL A 61 -28.45 -41.85 3.79
N GLN A 62 -28.89 -40.85 3.05
CA GLN A 62 -30.21 -40.81 2.43
C GLN A 62 -30.06 -40.82 0.91
N VAL A 63 -30.86 -41.60 0.21
CA VAL A 63 -30.91 -41.71 -1.24
C VAL A 63 -32.30 -41.35 -1.74
N LYS A 64 -32.40 -40.52 -2.77
CA LYS A 64 -33.65 -40.27 -3.49
C LYS A 64 -33.44 -40.50 -4.99
N GLY A 65 -34.30 -41.31 -5.60
CA GLY A 65 -34.33 -41.48 -7.05
C GLY A 65 -35.25 -40.45 -7.71
N LYS A 66 -34.85 -39.89 -8.85
CA LYS A 66 -35.68 -39.01 -9.68
C LYS A 66 -35.52 -39.32 -11.16
N TYR A 67 -36.63 -39.41 -11.88
CA TYR A 67 -36.59 -39.51 -13.33
C TYR A 67 -36.27 -38.12 -13.92
N SER A 68 -35.31 -38.05 -14.83
CA SER A 68 -35.00 -36.82 -15.57
C SER A 68 -34.30 -37.13 -16.88
N ASP A 69 -34.71 -36.48 -17.96
CA ASP A 69 -34.02 -36.58 -19.25
C ASP A 69 -32.80 -35.66 -19.34
N ASP A 70 -32.71 -34.62 -18.49
CA ASP A 70 -31.54 -33.75 -18.38
C ASP A 70 -30.63 -34.19 -17.22
N LEU A 71 -29.46 -34.72 -17.59
CA LEU A 71 -28.43 -35.19 -16.67
C LEU A 71 -27.18 -34.28 -16.66
N SER A 72 -27.26 -33.12 -17.32
CA SER A 72 -26.09 -32.26 -17.59
C SER A 72 -25.75 -31.29 -16.45
N GLN A 73 -26.69 -31.02 -15.55
CA GLN A 73 -26.54 -30.02 -14.49
C GLN A 73 -25.33 -30.33 -13.58
N SER A 74 -24.55 -29.30 -13.24
CA SER A 74 -23.45 -29.42 -12.28
C SER A 74 -23.92 -29.36 -10.83
N ARG A 75 -25.06 -28.70 -10.59
CA ARG A 75 -25.72 -28.52 -9.30
C ARG A 75 -27.23 -28.60 -9.46
N ILE A 76 -27.91 -29.12 -8.45
CA ILE A 76 -29.37 -29.16 -8.40
C ILE A 76 -29.89 -28.69 -7.04
N SER A 77 -31.13 -28.22 -7.01
CA SER A 77 -31.85 -27.96 -5.76
C SER A 77 -32.89 -29.04 -5.51
N PHE A 78 -33.01 -29.48 -4.26
CA PHE A 78 -33.98 -30.50 -3.85
C PHE A 78 -34.68 -30.08 -2.55
N LEU A 79 -35.97 -30.40 -2.42
CA LEU A 79 -36.74 -30.07 -1.21
C LEU A 79 -36.65 -31.22 -0.20
N ALA A 80 -36.00 -30.98 0.94
CA ALA A 80 -35.94 -31.88 2.08
C ALA A 80 -37.00 -31.51 3.13
N GLU A 81 -37.58 -32.50 3.79
CA GLU A 81 -38.51 -32.29 4.91
C GLU A 81 -37.75 -31.69 6.11
N ILE A 82 -38.34 -30.72 6.80
CA ILE A 82 -37.73 -30.13 8.01
C ILE A 82 -37.49 -31.19 9.08
N ARG A 83 -38.44 -32.10 9.28
CA ARG A 83 -38.33 -33.20 10.26
C ARG A 83 -37.15 -34.11 9.97
N ASP A 84 -36.90 -34.42 8.69
CA ASP A 84 -35.76 -35.23 8.30
C ASP A 84 -34.45 -34.48 8.59
N LEU A 85 -34.38 -33.18 8.28
CA LEU A 85 -33.21 -32.35 8.60
C LEU A 85 -32.95 -32.29 10.11
N GLU A 86 -34.00 -32.15 10.93
CA GLU A 86 -33.90 -32.19 12.39
C GLU A 86 -33.37 -33.55 12.87
N ASN A 87 -33.89 -34.66 12.33
CA ASN A 87 -33.40 -36.00 12.65
C ASN A 87 -31.93 -36.19 12.24
N TYR A 88 -31.55 -35.71 11.06
CA TYR A 88 -30.16 -35.76 10.60
C TYR A 88 -29.24 -34.96 11.51
N LEU A 89 -29.66 -33.77 11.93
CA LEU A 89 -28.88 -32.94 12.84
C LEU A 89 -28.59 -33.68 14.16
N GLN A 90 -29.62 -34.33 14.72
CA GLN A 90 -29.51 -35.08 15.97
C GLN A 90 -28.62 -36.34 15.85
N ASP A 91 -28.52 -36.97 14.68
CA ASP A 91 -27.53 -38.05 14.43
C ASP A 91 -26.14 -37.51 14.02
N GLY A 92 -25.95 -36.19 14.02
CA GLY A 92 -24.69 -35.55 13.66
C GLY A 92 -24.42 -35.46 12.15
N GLY A 93 -25.47 -35.52 11.35
CA GLY A 93 -25.46 -35.25 9.92
C GLY A 93 -25.75 -36.46 9.03
N VAL A 94 -25.90 -36.20 7.73
CA VAL A 94 -26.14 -37.22 6.69
C VAL A 94 -25.41 -36.86 5.39
N LEU A 95 -25.00 -37.85 4.60
CA LEU A 95 -24.74 -37.66 3.18
C LEU A 95 -26.02 -37.89 2.39
N TYR A 96 -26.55 -36.84 1.79
CA TYR A 96 -27.80 -36.88 1.04
C TYR A 96 -27.52 -37.04 -0.45
N PHE A 97 -28.04 -38.09 -1.07
CA PHE A 97 -27.88 -38.37 -2.49
C PHE A 97 -29.20 -38.21 -3.24
N VAL A 98 -29.13 -37.60 -4.43
CA VAL A 98 -30.23 -37.60 -5.39
C VAL A 98 -29.69 -38.16 -6.70
N ILE A 99 -30.34 -39.20 -7.21
CA ILE A 99 -29.86 -39.98 -8.36
C ILE A 99 -30.85 -39.78 -9.49
N TYR A 100 -30.38 -39.13 -10.55
CA TYR A 100 -31.18 -38.92 -11.75
C TYR A 100 -30.98 -40.10 -12.71
N ILE A 101 -32.08 -40.65 -13.21
CA ILE A 101 -32.10 -41.76 -14.17
C ILE A 101 -33.00 -41.35 -15.34
N ASN A 102 -32.51 -41.50 -16.57
CA ASN A 102 -33.27 -41.21 -17.79
C ASN A 102 -33.89 -42.47 -18.42
N GLY A 103 -34.64 -42.31 -19.51
CA GLY A 103 -35.28 -43.42 -20.24
C GLY A 103 -34.31 -44.42 -20.90
N LYS A 104 -33.01 -44.14 -20.94
CA LYS A 104 -31.95 -45.02 -21.46
C LYS A 104 -31.14 -45.71 -20.34
N ASN A 105 -31.53 -45.52 -19.08
CA ASN A 105 -30.78 -45.93 -17.88
C ASN A 105 -29.41 -45.24 -17.72
N ASP A 106 -29.19 -44.08 -18.32
CA ASP A 106 -28.06 -43.24 -17.97
C ASP A 106 -28.29 -42.65 -16.57
N VAL A 107 -27.23 -42.56 -15.78
CA VAL A 107 -27.30 -42.17 -14.37
C VAL A 107 -26.40 -40.98 -14.09
N THR A 108 -26.90 -40.01 -13.32
CA THR A 108 -26.07 -38.98 -12.71
C THR A 108 -26.36 -38.88 -11.22
N PHE A 109 -25.28 -38.90 -10.43
CA PHE A 109 -25.34 -38.81 -8.99
C PHE A 109 -25.12 -37.37 -8.54
N TYR A 110 -25.99 -36.88 -7.67
CA TYR A 110 -25.82 -35.63 -6.95
C TYR A 110 -25.75 -35.92 -5.46
N TYR A 111 -24.96 -35.15 -4.72
CA TYR A 111 -24.80 -35.32 -3.28
C TYR A 111 -24.76 -33.97 -2.54
N ALA A 112 -25.15 -34.00 -1.28
CA ALA A 112 -24.90 -32.93 -0.31
C ALA A 112 -24.32 -33.54 0.96
N GLN A 113 -23.20 -32.97 1.39
CA GLN A 113 -22.70 -33.13 2.75
C GLN A 113 -23.54 -32.24 3.66
N LEU A 114 -24.31 -32.88 4.55
CA LEU A 114 -25.16 -32.20 5.53
C LEU A 114 -24.59 -32.44 6.93
N GLU A 115 -23.44 -31.84 7.23
CA GLU A 115 -22.87 -31.79 8.58
C GLU A 115 -23.72 -30.90 9.51
N PRO A 116 -23.60 -31.01 10.84
CA PRO A 116 -24.44 -30.30 11.79
C PRO A 116 -24.55 -28.79 11.54
N ILE A 117 -23.43 -28.12 11.27
CA ILE A 117 -23.42 -26.67 11.03
C ILE A 117 -24.16 -26.31 9.74
N LYS A 118 -23.97 -27.10 8.67
CA LYS A 118 -24.70 -26.92 7.41
C LYS A 118 -26.20 -27.07 7.61
N ILE A 119 -26.62 -28.10 8.35
CA ILE A 119 -28.04 -28.34 8.64
C ILE A 119 -28.62 -27.18 9.45
N LYS A 120 -27.94 -26.72 10.51
CA LYS A 120 -28.38 -25.58 11.32
C LYS A 120 -28.58 -24.33 10.46
N THR A 121 -27.61 -24.00 9.61
CA THR A 121 -27.74 -22.87 8.66
C THR A 121 -28.95 -23.02 7.73
N ILE A 122 -29.24 -24.24 7.24
CA ILE A 122 -30.42 -24.52 6.41
C ILE A 122 -31.72 -24.34 7.21
N LEU A 123 -31.77 -24.82 8.46
CA LEU A 123 -32.94 -24.72 9.32
C LEU A 123 -33.25 -23.26 9.70
N GLU A 124 -32.23 -22.46 10.02
CA GLU A 124 -32.34 -21.03 10.36
C GLU A 124 -32.73 -20.13 9.18
N SER A 125 -32.54 -20.58 7.93
CA SER A 125 -32.98 -19.82 6.75
C SER A 125 -34.52 -19.60 6.76
N ARG A 126 -35.07 -18.79 5.84
CA ARG A 126 -36.54 -18.62 5.76
C ARG A 126 -37.24 -19.95 5.48
N LYS A 127 -38.36 -20.21 6.15
CA LYS A 127 -39.18 -21.40 5.90
C LYS A 127 -39.98 -21.20 4.62
N ASN A 128 -40.07 -22.23 3.78
CA ASN A 128 -41.06 -22.26 2.70
C ASN A 128 -42.42 -22.68 3.27
N SER A 129 -43.51 -22.24 2.64
CA SER A 129 -44.90 -22.46 3.08
C SER A 129 -45.32 -23.94 3.18
N SER A 130 -44.48 -24.87 2.74
CA SER A 130 -44.73 -26.31 2.64
C SER A 130 -44.05 -27.16 3.72
N GLY A 131 -43.38 -26.57 4.72
CA GLY A 131 -42.68 -27.34 5.76
C GLY A 131 -41.39 -28.02 5.28
N LYS A 132 -40.88 -27.61 4.12
CA LYS A 132 -39.65 -28.12 3.49
C LYS A 132 -38.59 -27.04 3.36
N LYS A 133 -37.34 -27.46 3.23
CA LYS A 133 -36.18 -26.61 2.95
C LYS A 133 -35.51 -27.05 1.65
N SER A 134 -35.06 -26.09 0.86
CA SER A 134 -34.25 -26.38 -0.32
C SER A 134 -32.82 -26.68 0.13
N ILE A 135 -32.29 -27.82 -0.28
CA ILE A 135 -30.88 -28.18 -0.16
C ILE A 135 -30.25 -28.15 -1.56
N GLU A 136 -29.03 -27.66 -1.63
CA GLU A 136 -28.23 -27.65 -2.85
C GLU A 136 -27.35 -28.91 -2.90
N LEU A 137 -27.36 -29.61 -4.03
CA LEU A 137 -26.53 -30.78 -4.25
C LEU A 137 -25.56 -30.55 -5.40
N LYS A 138 -24.34 -31.05 -5.24
CA LYS A 138 -23.27 -31.02 -6.24
C LYS A 138 -23.29 -32.33 -7.03
N LYS A 139 -22.95 -32.29 -8.33
CA LYS A 139 -22.70 -33.50 -9.11
C LYS A 139 -21.50 -34.26 -8.50
N LEU A 140 -21.65 -35.58 -8.34
CA LEU A 140 -20.59 -36.44 -7.82
C LEU A 140 -19.40 -36.44 -8.80
N PRO A 141 -18.15 -36.26 -8.33
CA PRO A 141 -16.98 -36.34 -9.20
C PRO A 141 -16.81 -37.76 -9.76
N SER A 142 -16.13 -37.87 -10.89
CA SER A 142 -15.79 -39.16 -11.52
C SER A 142 -14.51 -39.78 -10.95
N ASP A 143 -13.63 -38.96 -10.37
CA ASP A 143 -12.39 -39.43 -9.75
C ASP A 143 -12.68 -40.15 -8.43
N THR A 144 -12.11 -41.35 -8.27
CA THR A 144 -12.38 -42.20 -7.10
C THR A 144 -11.77 -41.64 -5.81
N ILE A 145 -10.65 -40.91 -5.88
CA ILE A 145 -10.02 -40.29 -4.72
C ILE A 145 -10.90 -39.14 -4.21
N ASP A 146 -11.41 -38.31 -5.11
CA ASP A 146 -12.35 -37.23 -4.77
C ASP A 146 -13.63 -37.77 -4.13
N ILE A 147 -14.19 -38.86 -4.68
CA ILE A 147 -15.35 -39.54 -4.07
C ILE A 147 -15.02 -39.96 -2.62
N VAL A 148 -13.87 -40.60 -2.39
CA VAL A 148 -13.47 -41.04 -1.04
C VAL A 148 -13.26 -39.86 -0.09
N ASN A 149 -12.71 -38.76 -0.60
CA ASN A 149 -12.46 -37.54 0.17
C ASN A 149 -13.77 -36.91 0.69
N ILE A 150 -14.87 -36.95 -0.09
CA ILE A 150 -16.20 -36.52 0.36
C ILE A 150 -16.60 -37.20 1.68
N PHE A 151 -16.41 -38.52 1.76
CA PHE A 151 -16.78 -39.29 2.96
C PHE A 151 -15.82 -39.06 4.13
N LYS A 152 -14.51 -38.95 3.85
CA LYS A 152 -13.50 -38.67 4.89
C LYS A 152 -13.65 -37.27 5.48
N SER A 153 -13.88 -36.26 4.63
CA SER A 153 -14.13 -34.88 5.04
C SER A 153 -15.40 -34.79 5.88
N PHE A 154 -16.48 -35.44 5.44
CA PHE A 154 -17.74 -35.50 6.19
C PHE A 154 -17.54 -36.11 7.59
N LEU A 155 -16.86 -37.27 7.70
CA LEU A 155 -16.60 -37.90 8.99
C LEU A 155 -15.79 -37.00 9.93
N PHE A 156 -14.79 -36.30 9.39
CA PHE A 156 -13.96 -35.39 10.17
C PHE A 156 -14.77 -34.21 10.72
N HIS A 157 -15.55 -33.55 9.86
CA HIS A 157 -16.35 -32.40 10.26
C HIS A 157 -17.52 -32.80 11.17
N ARG A 158 -18.21 -33.91 10.88
CA ARG A 158 -19.22 -34.51 11.78
C ARG A 158 -18.69 -34.67 13.20
N LYS A 159 -17.51 -35.28 13.35
CA LYS A 159 -16.91 -35.50 14.67
C LYS A 159 -16.62 -34.18 15.41
N LYS A 160 -16.10 -33.17 14.70
CA LYS A 160 -15.78 -31.86 15.30
C LYS A 160 -17.01 -31.01 15.64
N GLN A 161 -18.12 -31.20 14.92
CA GLN A 161 -19.32 -30.37 15.06
C GLN A 161 -20.38 -30.98 16.00
N MET A 162 -20.23 -32.26 16.38
CA MET A 162 -21.22 -32.99 17.19
C MET A 162 -21.59 -32.25 18.50
N SER A 163 -20.61 -31.73 19.23
CA SER A 163 -20.85 -31.02 20.50
C SER A 163 -21.54 -29.65 20.33
N PHE A 164 -21.80 -29.19 19.11
CA PHE A 164 -22.38 -27.89 18.78
C PHE A 164 -23.80 -27.98 18.20
N ILE A 165 -24.40 -29.17 18.22
CA ILE A 165 -25.77 -29.40 17.72
C ILE A 165 -26.78 -28.50 18.46
N ASP A 166 -26.74 -28.50 19.79
CA ASP A 166 -27.70 -27.77 20.64
C ASP A 166 -27.27 -26.33 20.97
N GLY A 167 -26.06 -25.92 20.58
CA GLY A 167 -25.52 -24.58 20.87
C GLY A 167 -25.96 -23.52 19.85
N ASP A 168 -25.40 -22.32 19.92
CA ASP A 168 -25.62 -21.27 18.93
C ASP A 168 -24.85 -21.53 17.62
N LEU A 169 -25.22 -20.80 16.57
CA LEU A 169 -24.45 -20.74 15.32
C LEU A 169 -23.50 -19.53 15.38
N TYR A 170 -22.21 -19.79 15.60
CA TYR A 170 -21.22 -18.73 15.77
C TYR A 170 -20.71 -18.16 14.44
N THR A 171 -20.58 -16.84 14.36
CA THR A 171 -19.82 -16.16 13.29
C THR A 171 -18.53 -15.57 13.86
N PHE A 172 -17.58 -15.22 12.98
CA PHE A 172 -16.36 -14.54 13.40
C PHE A 172 -16.67 -13.22 14.13
N GLU A 173 -17.64 -12.45 13.63
CA GLU A 173 -18.05 -11.17 14.22
C GLU A 173 -18.68 -11.36 15.60
N SER A 174 -19.49 -12.41 15.79
CA SER A 174 -20.10 -12.70 17.09
C SER A 174 -19.03 -13.03 18.13
N LEU A 175 -18.08 -13.91 17.80
CA LEU A 175 -17.00 -14.30 18.72
C LEU A 175 -16.01 -13.17 18.97
N SER A 176 -15.72 -12.34 17.97
CA SER A 176 -14.76 -11.24 18.12
C SER A 176 -15.30 -10.09 18.99
N LYS A 177 -16.62 -10.02 19.20
CA LYS A 177 -17.22 -9.09 20.18
C LYS A 177 -16.99 -9.57 21.61
N ASP A 178 -17.12 -10.88 21.82
CA ASP A 178 -17.11 -11.49 23.16
C ASP A 178 -15.69 -11.89 23.60
N HIS A 179 -14.77 -12.08 22.66
CA HIS A 179 -13.41 -12.55 22.92
C HIS A 179 -12.35 -11.63 22.30
N LYS A 180 -11.38 -11.22 23.12
CA LYS A 180 -10.28 -10.32 22.70
C LYS A 180 -9.35 -10.93 21.65
N LYS A 181 -9.26 -12.26 21.58
CA LYS A 181 -8.39 -12.97 20.64
C LYS A 181 -9.12 -14.18 20.07
N VAL A 182 -9.34 -14.16 18.76
CA VAL A 182 -9.96 -15.26 18.01
C VAL A 182 -8.99 -15.66 16.90
N GLU A 183 -8.42 -16.87 17.01
CA GLU A 183 -7.57 -17.45 15.96
C GLU A 183 -8.44 -18.33 15.04
N LEU A 184 -8.31 -18.18 13.72
CA LEU A 184 -9.04 -18.98 12.74
C LEU A 184 -8.17 -20.13 12.21
N THR A 185 -8.75 -21.30 12.07
CA THR A 185 -8.11 -22.47 11.47
C THR A 185 -9.09 -23.26 10.62
N PHE A 186 -8.59 -23.91 9.57
CA PHE A 186 -9.32 -24.93 8.82
C PHE A 186 -8.40 -26.13 8.59
N THR A 187 -8.97 -27.25 8.19
CA THR A 187 -8.22 -28.49 7.95
C THR A 187 -8.77 -29.18 6.72
N LEU A 188 -7.90 -29.52 5.78
CA LEU A 188 -8.21 -30.40 4.66
C LEU A 188 -7.78 -31.83 5.03
N THR A 189 -8.61 -32.84 4.74
CA THR A 189 -8.35 -34.22 5.15
C THR A 189 -8.78 -35.21 4.07
N GLY A 190 -7.90 -36.13 3.70
CA GLY A 190 -8.19 -37.02 2.59
C GLY A 190 -6.96 -37.76 2.08
N LEU A 191 -7.15 -38.42 0.95
CA LEU A 191 -6.09 -39.05 0.18
C LEU A 191 -5.52 -38.05 -0.84
N ALA A 192 -4.22 -38.19 -1.13
CA ALA A 192 -3.50 -37.46 -2.19
C ALA A 192 -3.59 -35.92 -2.15
N LEU A 193 -3.83 -35.30 -0.99
CA LEU A 193 -4.06 -33.85 -0.87
C LEU A 193 -2.96 -32.96 -1.51
N HIS A 194 -1.70 -33.41 -1.50
CA HIS A 194 -0.58 -32.66 -2.10
C HIS A 194 -0.55 -32.68 -3.64
N GLN A 195 -1.32 -33.57 -4.27
CA GLN A 195 -1.35 -33.75 -5.72
C GLN A 195 -2.55 -33.04 -6.38
N HIS A 196 -3.51 -32.55 -5.58
CA HIS A 196 -4.69 -31.84 -6.07
C HIS A 196 -4.58 -30.34 -5.81
N ASN A 197 -5.13 -29.53 -6.73
CA ASN A 197 -5.38 -28.12 -6.48
C ASN A 197 -6.32 -27.98 -5.26
N MET A 198 -5.93 -27.18 -4.26
CA MET A 198 -6.72 -26.95 -3.04
C MET A 198 -8.14 -26.47 -3.34
N GLN A 199 -8.32 -25.69 -4.41
CA GLN A 199 -9.64 -25.23 -4.83
C GLN A 199 -10.55 -26.38 -5.28
N ASN A 200 -10.03 -27.38 -6.01
CA ASN A 200 -10.83 -28.53 -6.44
C ASN A 200 -11.35 -29.33 -5.23
N TYR A 201 -10.54 -29.43 -4.17
CA TYR A 201 -10.98 -30.03 -2.91
C TYR A 201 -12.14 -29.25 -2.29
N VAL A 202 -12.07 -27.91 -2.24
CA VAL A 202 -13.15 -27.05 -1.72
C VAL A 202 -14.41 -27.11 -2.59
N ASP A 203 -14.26 -27.25 -3.91
CA ASP A 203 -15.40 -27.37 -4.81
C ASP A 203 -16.17 -28.67 -4.58
N THR A 204 -15.47 -29.75 -4.23
CA THR A 204 -16.03 -31.09 -3.98
C THR A 204 -16.31 -31.38 -2.50
N ASN A 205 -15.78 -30.62 -1.55
CA ASN A 205 -15.96 -30.89 -0.11
C ASN A 205 -16.47 -29.66 0.62
N ASN A 206 -17.27 -29.86 1.67
CA ASN A 206 -17.49 -28.82 2.66
C ASN A 206 -16.22 -28.67 3.50
N VAL A 207 -15.72 -27.44 3.59
CA VAL A 207 -14.60 -27.07 4.46
C VAL A 207 -15.05 -25.93 5.36
N TYR A 208 -14.87 -26.09 6.66
CA TYR A 208 -15.31 -25.13 7.67
C TYR A 208 -14.13 -24.39 8.29
N LEU A 209 -14.35 -23.11 8.60
CA LEU A 209 -13.51 -22.38 9.53
C LEU A 209 -13.88 -22.75 10.97
N TYR A 210 -12.87 -22.87 11.80
CA TYR A 210 -12.99 -23.09 13.22
C TYR A 210 -12.25 -21.98 13.96
N ALA A 211 -12.91 -21.42 14.98
CA ALA A 211 -12.32 -20.48 15.90
C ALA A 211 -11.65 -21.20 17.07
N LYS A 212 -10.46 -20.74 17.42
CA LYS A 212 -9.75 -21.05 18.65
C LYS A 212 -9.76 -19.80 19.52
N ILE A 213 -10.37 -19.93 20.69
CA ILE A 213 -10.43 -18.90 21.73
C ILE A 213 -9.62 -19.38 22.95
N PRO A 214 -9.01 -18.47 23.73
CA PRO A 214 -8.21 -18.84 24.91
C PRO A 214 -8.98 -19.67 25.95
N GLU A 215 -10.28 -19.44 26.09
CA GLU A 215 -11.10 -20.01 27.16
C GLU A 215 -11.64 -21.42 26.85
N SER A 216 -11.49 -21.90 25.61
CA SER A 216 -12.02 -23.20 25.18
C SER A 216 -10.91 -24.09 24.61
N PRO A 217 -10.74 -25.33 25.13
CA PRO A 217 -9.86 -26.32 24.51
C PRO A 217 -10.45 -26.93 23.23
N VAL A 218 -11.73 -26.69 22.96
CA VAL A 218 -12.44 -27.18 21.77
C VAL A 218 -12.53 -26.08 20.73
N LEU A 219 -12.22 -26.44 19.49
CA LEU A 219 -12.38 -25.57 18.32
C LEU A 219 -13.87 -25.36 18.01
N ILE A 220 -14.29 -24.09 17.96
CA ILE A 220 -15.67 -23.70 17.72
C ILE A 220 -15.91 -23.60 16.21
N PRO A 221 -16.77 -24.42 15.59
CA PRO A 221 -17.08 -24.28 14.17
C PRO A 221 -17.83 -22.98 13.89
N LEU A 222 -17.47 -22.30 12.81
CA LEU A 222 -18.16 -21.09 12.36
C LEU A 222 -19.23 -21.40 11.32
N ALA A 223 -20.23 -20.53 11.27
CA ALA A 223 -21.26 -20.51 10.26
C ALA A 223 -20.66 -20.36 8.85
N GLY A 224 -21.14 -21.17 7.91
CA GLY A 224 -20.71 -21.12 6.52
C GLY A 224 -19.53 -22.04 6.18
N GLU A 225 -19.26 -22.14 4.89
CA GLU A 225 -18.23 -23.01 4.32
C GLU A 225 -17.25 -22.13 3.52
N LEU A 226 -15.98 -22.52 3.48
CA LEU A 226 -15.04 -21.97 2.52
C LEU A 226 -15.55 -22.23 1.10
N LYS A 227 -15.55 -21.18 0.28
CA LYS A 227 -15.95 -21.25 -1.13
C LYS A 227 -14.77 -21.13 -2.07
N GLU A 228 -13.74 -20.41 -1.65
CA GLU A 228 -12.62 -20.06 -2.49
C GLU A 228 -11.33 -19.96 -1.69
N ILE A 229 -10.23 -20.41 -2.30
CA ILE A 229 -8.87 -20.26 -1.80
C ILE A 229 -8.07 -19.54 -2.90
N ILE A 230 -7.43 -18.44 -2.52
CA ILE A 230 -6.49 -17.70 -3.35
C ILE A 230 -5.13 -17.82 -2.65
N GLU A 231 -4.16 -18.42 -3.33
CA GLU A 231 -2.78 -18.49 -2.85
C GLU A 231 -2.04 -17.26 -3.34
N ILE A 232 -1.49 -16.47 -2.42
CA ILE A 232 -0.73 -15.26 -2.73
C ILE A 232 0.68 -15.44 -2.18
N GLU A 233 1.69 -15.27 -3.03
CA GLU A 233 3.08 -15.30 -2.63
C GLU A 233 3.86 -14.13 -3.24
N LYS A 234 4.86 -13.66 -2.50
CA LYS A 234 5.87 -12.76 -3.05
C LYS A 234 6.94 -13.58 -3.75
N THR A 235 7.32 -13.18 -4.95
CA THR A 235 8.38 -13.81 -5.72
C THR A 235 9.52 -12.84 -5.96
N ASN A 236 10.72 -13.38 -6.17
CA ASN A 236 11.93 -12.63 -6.52
C ASN A 236 12.31 -12.94 -7.97
N LEU A 237 11.39 -12.70 -8.90
CA LEU A 237 11.68 -12.88 -10.33
C LEU A 237 12.31 -11.59 -10.86
N GLU A 238 13.24 -11.72 -11.80
CA GLU A 238 13.77 -10.59 -12.55
C GLU A 238 12.98 -10.45 -13.84
N ILE A 239 12.16 -9.41 -13.94
CA ILE A 239 11.36 -9.09 -15.12
C ILE A 239 12.00 -7.92 -15.85
N GLY A 240 12.18 -8.07 -17.16
CA GLY A 240 12.90 -7.10 -17.95
C GLY A 240 12.66 -7.20 -19.45
N ILE A 241 13.49 -6.50 -20.21
CA ILE A 241 13.56 -6.56 -21.67
C ILE A 241 14.99 -6.90 -22.06
N GLY A 242 15.18 -8.06 -22.71
CA GLY A 242 16.52 -8.59 -22.96
C GLY A 242 17.27 -8.78 -21.63
N GLU A 243 18.45 -8.17 -21.51
CA GLU A 243 19.28 -8.20 -20.29
C GLU A 243 18.94 -7.10 -19.28
N LYS A 244 18.15 -6.08 -19.65
CA LYS A 244 17.78 -4.97 -18.76
C LYS A 244 16.67 -5.43 -17.80
N VAL A 245 17.01 -5.65 -16.54
CA VAL A 245 16.03 -5.89 -15.46
C VAL A 245 15.34 -4.57 -15.09
N LEU A 246 14.01 -4.61 -14.99
CA LEU A 246 13.16 -3.45 -14.68
C LEU A 246 12.34 -3.65 -13.40
N TYR A 247 11.94 -4.88 -13.11
CA TYR A 247 11.16 -5.20 -11.91
C TYR A 247 11.73 -6.45 -11.22
N THR A 248 11.89 -6.38 -9.90
CA THR A 248 12.46 -7.47 -9.07
C THR A 248 11.51 -7.97 -7.98
N GLU A 249 10.41 -7.25 -7.73
CA GLU A 249 9.38 -7.62 -6.77
C GLU A 249 8.06 -7.90 -7.49
N GLN A 250 7.48 -9.07 -7.25
CA GLN A 250 6.19 -9.45 -7.83
C GLN A 250 5.33 -10.21 -6.85
N ILE A 251 4.03 -10.18 -7.14
CA ILE A 251 3.03 -11.00 -6.44
C ILE A 251 2.56 -12.06 -7.44
N ARG A 252 2.64 -13.33 -7.04
CA ARG A 252 2.03 -14.44 -7.76
C ARG A 252 0.77 -14.86 -7.02
N GLU A 253 -0.34 -14.86 -7.74
CA GLU A 253 -1.65 -15.31 -7.28
C GLU A 253 -2.02 -16.61 -8.01
N LYS A 254 -2.50 -17.61 -7.27
CA LYS A 254 -3.06 -18.84 -7.86
C LYS A 254 -4.51 -18.99 -7.43
N GLN A 255 -5.37 -19.13 -8.42
CA GLN A 255 -6.81 -19.27 -8.22
C GLN A 255 -7.41 -20.11 -9.36
N ARG A 256 -8.13 -21.18 -9.03
CA ARG A 256 -8.87 -22.02 -10.01
C ARG A 256 -8.04 -22.40 -11.26
N GLY A 257 -6.80 -22.87 -11.06
CA GLY A 257 -5.90 -23.27 -12.15
C GLY A 257 -5.35 -22.11 -13.00
N THR A 258 -5.59 -20.87 -12.58
CA THR A 258 -5.01 -19.67 -13.17
C THR A 258 -3.88 -19.17 -12.28
N VAL A 259 -2.71 -18.95 -12.88
CA VAL A 259 -1.55 -18.33 -12.25
C VAL A 259 -1.43 -16.91 -12.79
N THR A 260 -1.55 -15.93 -11.90
CA THR A 260 -1.47 -14.50 -12.21
C THR A 260 -0.21 -13.91 -11.58
N LEU A 261 0.60 -13.24 -12.38
CA LEU A 261 1.81 -12.53 -11.98
C LEU A 261 1.55 -11.02 -12.08
N LYS A 262 1.64 -10.32 -10.96
CA LYS A 262 1.46 -8.87 -10.84
C LYS A 262 2.80 -8.19 -10.54
N PHE A 263 3.14 -7.15 -11.29
CA PHE A 263 4.43 -6.45 -11.16
C PHE A 263 4.36 -4.98 -11.57
N GLY A 264 5.26 -4.16 -11.02
CA GLY A 264 5.42 -2.75 -11.36
C GLY A 264 4.23 -1.84 -10.99
N ASP A 265 3.34 -2.27 -10.10
CA ASP A 265 2.01 -1.68 -9.82
C ASP A 265 1.05 -1.63 -11.05
N SER A 266 1.58 -1.90 -12.24
CA SER A 266 0.95 -1.55 -13.52
C SER A 266 0.59 -2.75 -14.38
N PHE A 267 1.16 -3.93 -14.13
CA PHE A 267 1.03 -5.07 -15.04
C PHE A 267 0.45 -6.30 -14.36
N GLU A 268 -0.44 -6.98 -15.07
CA GLU A 268 -1.01 -8.26 -14.68
C GLU A 268 -0.92 -9.24 -15.86
N PHE A 269 -0.15 -10.30 -15.67
CA PHE A 269 -0.04 -11.38 -16.63
C PHE A 269 -0.61 -12.67 -16.04
N ALA A 270 -1.63 -13.25 -16.68
CA ALA A 270 -2.25 -14.48 -16.21
C ALA A 270 -2.16 -15.60 -17.25
N ILE A 271 -1.89 -16.81 -16.76
CA ILE A 271 -1.92 -18.06 -17.53
C ILE A 271 -2.95 -18.97 -16.89
N ASN A 272 -3.94 -19.40 -17.67
CA ASN A 272 -4.79 -20.51 -17.29
C ASN A 272 -4.18 -21.83 -17.78
N GLU A 273 -3.81 -22.70 -16.84
CA GLU A 273 -3.10 -23.95 -17.13
C GLU A 273 -3.95 -24.94 -17.94
N GLU A 274 -5.27 -25.00 -17.68
CA GLU A 274 -6.19 -25.94 -18.34
C GLU A 274 -6.39 -25.61 -19.82
N PHE A 275 -6.56 -24.32 -20.15
CA PHE A 275 -6.85 -23.88 -21.51
C PHE A 275 -5.61 -23.36 -22.26
N SER A 276 -4.44 -23.36 -21.61
CA SER A 276 -3.22 -22.71 -22.12
C SER A 276 -3.46 -21.28 -22.62
N LYS A 277 -4.43 -20.58 -22.00
CA LYS A 277 -4.84 -19.24 -22.39
C LYS A 277 -4.02 -18.22 -21.59
N GLN A 278 -3.38 -17.32 -22.32
CA GLN A 278 -2.62 -16.20 -21.74
C GLN A 278 -3.41 -14.91 -21.84
N THR A 279 -3.39 -14.08 -20.79
CA THR A 279 -3.97 -12.75 -20.79
C THR A 279 -2.99 -11.77 -20.19
N PHE A 280 -2.89 -10.59 -20.79
CA PHE A 280 -2.04 -9.50 -20.33
C PHE A 280 -2.88 -8.25 -20.21
N ASN A 281 -2.95 -7.69 -19.00
CA ASN A 281 -3.66 -6.47 -18.68
C ASN A 281 -2.67 -5.49 -18.07
N TYR A 282 -2.94 -4.19 -18.24
CA TYR A 282 -2.10 -3.17 -17.65
C TYR A 282 -2.87 -1.88 -17.38
N LYS A 283 -2.38 -1.12 -16.40
CA LYS A 283 -2.75 0.26 -16.12
C LYS A 283 -1.47 0.99 -15.70
N ILE A 284 -0.97 1.89 -16.55
CA ILE A 284 0.26 2.65 -16.29
C ILE A 284 0.12 3.44 -14.97
N SER A 285 1.21 3.52 -14.21
CA SER A 285 1.27 4.28 -12.97
C SER A 285 0.93 5.76 -13.19
N ASP A 286 0.26 6.37 -12.23
CA ASP A 286 -0.01 7.81 -12.24
C ASP A 286 1.22 8.63 -11.79
N PHE A 287 2.26 7.98 -11.25
CA PHE A 287 3.50 8.60 -10.79
C PHE A 287 4.54 8.72 -11.92
N ALA A 288 5.07 9.92 -12.18
CA ALA A 288 5.84 10.21 -13.40
C ALA A 288 7.10 9.34 -13.60
N ARG A 289 7.90 9.07 -12.54
CA ARG A 289 9.08 8.20 -12.64
C ARG A 289 8.72 6.73 -12.83
N LYS A 290 7.67 6.25 -12.17
CA LYS A 290 7.16 4.88 -12.38
C LYS A 290 6.56 4.72 -13.77
N ALA A 291 5.74 5.69 -14.20
CA ALA A 291 5.13 5.74 -15.53
C ALA A 291 6.18 5.72 -16.63
N LEU A 292 7.30 6.42 -16.45
CA LEU A 292 8.44 6.38 -17.38
C LEU A 292 8.92 4.93 -17.60
N ILE A 293 9.18 4.18 -16.52
CA ILE A 293 9.63 2.79 -16.58
C ILE A 293 8.55 1.90 -17.21
N ASP A 294 7.29 2.09 -16.80
CA ASP A 294 6.15 1.30 -17.28
C ASP A 294 5.89 1.50 -18.77
N ILE A 295 5.95 2.73 -19.25
CA ILE A 295 5.76 3.04 -20.68
C ILE A 295 6.93 2.49 -21.50
N GLU A 296 8.18 2.60 -21.01
CA GLU A 296 9.35 1.99 -21.67
C GLU A 296 9.20 0.47 -21.77
N PHE A 297 8.77 -0.18 -20.70
CA PHE A 297 8.48 -1.61 -20.68
C PHE A 297 7.37 -1.97 -21.66
N LEU A 298 6.25 -1.25 -21.62
CA LEU A 298 5.08 -1.54 -22.44
C LEU A 298 5.37 -1.38 -23.94
N ILE A 299 6.03 -0.29 -24.36
CA ILE A 299 6.47 -0.11 -25.75
C ILE A 299 7.35 -1.29 -26.18
N SER A 300 8.35 -1.63 -25.36
CA SER A 300 9.28 -2.73 -25.65
C SER A 300 8.59 -4.09 -25.71
N LEU A 301 7.61 -4.33 -24.84
CA LEU A 301 6.81 -5.55 -24.80
C LEU A 301 6.01 -5.73 -26.10
N TYR A 302 5.39 -4.67 -26.62
CA TYR A 302 4.64 -4.73 -27.87
C TYR A 302 5.55 -4.84 -29.10
N GLN A 303 6.72 -4.20 -29.09
CA GLN A 303 7.71 -4.33 -30.17
C GLN A 303 8.28 -5.76 -30.25
N ASN A 304 8.64 -6.33 -29.11
CA ASN A 304 9.26 -7.65 -29.01
C ASN A 304 8.25 -8.79 -28.92
N LYS A 305 6.97 -8.48 -28.73
CA LYS A 305 5.86 -9.43 -28.49
C LYS A 305 6.05 -10.29 -27.25
N GLY A 306 6.78 -9.79 -26.26
CA GLY A 306 7.18 -10.55 -25.08
C GLY A 306 8.18 -9.80 -24.22
N PHE A 307 8.59 -10.43 -23.12
CA PHE A 307 9.54 -9.88 -22.15
C PHE A 307 10.39 -10.99 -21.54
N THR A 308 11.43 -10.64 -20.77
CA THR A 308 12.31 -11.62 -20.13
C THR A 308 11.93 -11.84 -18.67
N VAL A 309 11.99 -13.09 -18.22
CA VAL A 309 11.81 -13.51 -16.82
C VAL A 309 13.02 -14.36 -16.43
N ASN A 310 13.80 -13.92 -15.45
CA ASN A 310 15.07 -14.53 -15.03
C ASN A 310 15.99 -14.82 -16.24
N GLY A 311 16.11 -13.83 -17.14
CA GLY A 311 16.90 -13.91 -18.37
C GLY A 311 16.31 -14.78 -19.49
N LYS A 312 15.17 -15.45 -19.28
CA LYS A 312 14.50 -16.26 -20.33
C LYS A 312 13.39 -15.47 -21.00
N PHE A 313 13.39 -15.46 -22.33
CA PHE A 313 12.34 -14.79 -23.10
C PHE A 313 11.01 -15.55 -23.01
N LEU A 314 9.96 -14.82 -22.68
CA LEU A 314 8.57 -15.27 -22.64
C LEU A 314 7.81 -14.62 -23.80
N ASP A 315 7.27 -15.44 -24.70
CA ASP A 315 6.44 -14.99 -25.82
C ASP A 315 5.00 -14.73 -25.35
N LEU A 316 4.49 -13.53 -25.62
CA LEU A 316 3.12 -13.08 -25.33
C LEU A 316 2.35 -12.72 -26.60
N SER A 317 2.77 -13.19 -27.77
CA SER A 317 2.13 -12.90 -29.06
C SER A 317 0.63 -13.18 -29.07
N SER A 318 0.17 -14.22 -28.36
CA SER A 318 -1.26 -14.56 -28.24
C SER A 318 -1.98 -13.61 -27.27
N ALA A 319 -1.41 -13.39 -26.08
CA ALA A 319 -1.95 -12.51 -25.06
C ALA A 319 -2.13 -11.07 -25.57
N ILE A 320 -1.13 -10.54 -26.28
CA ILE A 320 -1.13 -9.21 -26.88
C ILE A 320 -2.25 -9.05 -27.90
N LYS A 321 -2.49 -10.06 -28.75
CA LYS A 321 -3.56 -10.02 -29.76
C LYS A 321 -4.96 -9.94 -29.15
N SER A 322 -5.16 -10.61 -28.01
CA SER A 322 -6.44 -10.61 -27.28
C SER A 322 -6.54 -9.53 -26.20
N GLY A 323 -5.46 -8.79 -25.97
CA GLY A 323 -5.33 -7.84 -24.87
C GLY A 323 -5.84 -6.44 -25.22
N PRO A 324 -5.55 -5.44 -24.36
CA PRO A 324 -5.88 -4.05 -24.60
C PRO A 324 -5.29 -3.53 -25.92
N HIS A 325 -6.03 -2.62 -26.58
CA HIS A 325 -5.53 -1.92 -27.75
C HIS A 325 -4.32 -1.05 -27.39
N PHE A 326 -3.28 -1.13 -28.21
CA PHE A 326 -2.03 -0.41 -28.01
C PHE A 326 -1.76 0.54 -29.17
N ASP A 327 -1.58 1.81 -28.83
CA ASP A 327 -1.31 2.90 -29.77
C ASP A 327 0.14 3.38 -29.57
N PHE A 328 1.02 2.98 -30.48
CA PHE A 328 2.45 3.33 -30.44
C PHE A 328 2.66 4.84 -30.37
N GLU A 329 1.97 5.62 -31.20
CA GLU A 329 2.17 7.07 -31.28
C GLU A 329 1.75 7.75 -29.98
N ARG A 330 0.63 7.31 -29.39
CA ARG A 330 0.19 7.82 -28.09
C ARG A 330 1.21 7.54 -26.99
N TYR A 331 1.67 6.29 -26.86
CA TYR A 331 2.61 5.93 -25.80
C TYR A 331 4.00 6.54 -26.00
N GLU A 332 4.47 6.73 -27.25
CA GLU A 332 5.71 7.46 -27.52
C GLU A 332 5.62 8.94 -27.10
N LYS A 333 4.48 9.60 -27.35
CA LYS A 333 4.23 10.97 -26.85
C LYS A 333 4.19 11.02 -25.33
N SER A 334 3.49 10.07 -24.69
CA SER A 334 3.46 9.96 -23.23
C SER A 334 4.84 9.70 -22.64
N LEU A 335 5.66 8.87 -23.29
CA LEU A 335 7.04 8.60 -22.88
C LEU A 335 7.88 9.88 -22.90
N LEU A 336 7.80 10.64 -23.99
CA LEU A 336 8.52 11.90 -24.12
C LEU A 336 8.11 12.89 -23.03
N HIS A 337 6.81 13.02 -22.76
CA HIS A 337 6.32 13.89 -21.71
C HIS A 337 6.80 13.45 -20.31
N CYS A 338 6.72 12.15 -19.99
CA CYS A 338 7.23 11.63 -18.71
C CYS A 338 8.73 11.92 -18.55
N LYS A 339 9.53 11.77 -19.62
CA LYS A 339 10.96 12.14 -19.60
C LYS A 339 11.17 13.62 -19.29
N GLU A 340 10.35 14.51 -19.86
CA GLU A 340 10.42 15.94 -19.57
C GLU A 340 10.07 16.26 -18.12
N VAL A 341 9.06 15.59 -17.54
CA VAL A 341 8.68 15.73 -16.13
C VAL A 341 9.79 15.22 -15.22
N VAL A 342 10.32 14.02 -15.46
CA VAL A 342 11.42 13.46 -14.66
C VAL A 342 12.66 14.34 -14.74
N ASN A 343 13.03 14.82 -15.93
CA ASN A 343 14.13 15.77 -16.10
C ASN A 343 13.91 17.08 -15.32
N LEU A 344 12.67 17.57 -15.24
CA LEU A 344 12.33 18.74 -14.42
C LEU A 344 12.53 18.47 -12.94
N LEU A 345 12.04 17.33 -12.44
CA LEU A 345 12.19 16.96 -11.03
C LEU A 345 13.67 16.82 -10.64
N ASP A 346 14.46 16.15 -11.48
CA ASP A 346 15.90 15.98 -11.27
C ASP A 346 16.62 17.33 -11.37
N TYR A 347 16.25 18.19 -12.33
CA TYR A 347 16.78 19.55 -12.43
C TYR A 347 16.48 20.38 -11.18
N LEU A 348 15.33 20.19 -10.53
CA LEU A 348 14.96 20.90 -9.30
C LEU A 348 15.45 20.21 -8.01
N ASN A 349 16.21 19.11 -8.14
CA ASN A 349 16.65 18.27 -7.02
C ASN A 349 15.49 17.72 -6.15
N ILE A 350 14.33 17.44 -6.77
CA ILE A 350 13.17 16.87 -6.08
C ILE A 350 13.24 15.33 -6.13
N SER A 351 13.42 14.70 -4.98
CA SER A 351 13.45 13.22 -4.86
C SER A 351 12.07 12.58 -4.97
N ASP A 352 11.04 13.25 -4.45
CA ASP A 352 9.65 12.79 -4.50
C ASP A 352 9.12 12.81 -5.94
N ASP A 353 8.12 11.98 -6.23
CA ASP A 353 7.50 11.87 -7.54
C ASP A 353 6.20 12.69 -7.63
N ILE A 354 5.80 13.05 -8.85
CA ILE A 354 4.53 13.74 -9.11
C ILE A 354 3.46 12.72 -9.44
N ASP A 355 2.34 12.80 -8.72
CA ASP A 355 1.13 12.03 -9.00
C ASP A 355 0.24 12.77 -10.00
N SER A 356 0.32 12.40 -11.27
CA SER A 356 -0.41 13.03 -12.36
C SER A 356 -1.94 12.97 -12.21
N SER A 357 -2.47 12.00 -11.45
CA SER A 357 -3.90 11.85 -11.18
C SER A 357 -4.47 12.92 -10.24
N LYS A 358 -3.59 13.58 -9.47
CA LYS A 358 -3.95 14.61 -8.48
C LYS A 358 -3.72 16.04 -8.96
N LEU A 359 -3.12 16.23 -10.14
CA LEU A 359 -2.89 17.55 -10.71
C LEU A 359 -4.20 18.18 -11.19
N SER A 360 -4.50 19.38 -10.71
CA SER A 360 -5.54 20.23 -11.27
C SER A 360 -5.18 20.72 -12.69
N GLU A 361 -6.15 21.22 -13.45
CA GLU A 361 -5.90 21.81 -14.77
C GLU A 361 -4.89 22.97 -14.72
N VAL A 362 -4.90 23.75 -13.63
CA VAL A 362 -3.96 24.85 -13.41
C VAL A 362 -2.56 24.29 -13.16
N GLU A 363 -2.42 23.30 -12.29
CA GLU A 363 -1.11 22.67 -12.02
C GLU A 363 -0.54 21.96 -13.25
N TRP A 364 -1.38 21.36 -14.09
CA TRP A 364 -0.96 20.81 -15.38
C TRP A 364 -0.38 21.88 -16.30
N ARG A 365 -1.03 23.05 -16.35
CA ARG A 365 -0.52 24.19 -17.12
C ARG A 365 0.81 24.68 -16.55
N ASP A 366 0.90 24.77 -15.22
CA ASP A 366 2.08 25.28 -14.52
C ASP A 366 3.27 24.32 -14.65
N LEU A 367 3.05 23.00 -14.60
CA LEU A 367 4.04 21.97 -14.93
C LEU A 367 4.60 22.14 -16.35
N ASN A 368 3.72 22.37 -17.33
CA ASN A 368 4.15 22.60 -18.71
C ASN A 368 4.93 23.92 -18.87
N ILE A 369 4.57 24.97 -18.12
CA ILE A 369 5.31 26.23 -18.06
C ILE A 369 6.71 25.99 -17.48
N LEU A 370 6.83 25.23 -16.39
CA LEU A 370 8.11 24.88 -15.78
C LEU A 370 8.99 24.07 -16.75
N ILE A 371 8.44 23.08 -17.44
CA ILE A 371 9.18 22.31 -18.46
C ILE A 371 9.66 23.24 -19.58
N ALA A 372 8.78 24.09 -20.12
CA ALA A 372 9.13 24.97 -21.22
C ALA A 372 10.19 26.01 -20.82
N GLY A 373 10.07 26.61 -19.63
CA GLY A 373 10.97 27.63 -19.12
C GLY A 373 12.29 27.06 -18.60
N LEU A 374 12.24 26.08 -17.68
CA LEU A 374 13.44 25.59 -16.99
C LEU A 374 14.21 24.53 -17.78
N ILE A 375 13.53 23.66 -18.53
CA ILE A 375 14.18 22.56 -19.25
C ILE A 375 14.43 22.92 -20.70
N LYS A 376 13.40 23.42 -21.40
CA LYS A 376 13.52 23.81 -22.83
C LYS A 376 14.12 25.21 -23.02
N LYS A 377 14.29 25.98 -21.94
CA LYS A 377 14.85 27.35 -21.94
C LYS A 377 14.13 28.30 -22.91
N GLN A 378 12.81 28.17 -23.01
CA GLN A 378 11.97 28.97 -23.91
C GLN A 378 11.49 30.26 -23.24
N GLU A 379 11.41 31.35 -24.02
CA GLU A 379 10.72 32.56 -23.61
C GLU A 379 9.19 32.39 -23.77
N LEU A 380 8.43 32.71 -22.72
CA LEU A 380 7.01 32.42 -22.61
C LEU A 380 6.15 33.68 -22.65
N ALA A 381 5.06 33.65 -23.41
CA ALA A 381 4.04 34.69 -23.37
C ALA A 381 3.08 34.40 -22.19
N LEU A 382 3.26 35.11 -21.08
CA LEU A 382 2.44 34.98 -19.88
C LEU A 382 1.38 36.09 -19.86
N LYS A 383 0.17 35.76 -19.42
CA LYS A 383 -0.99 36.68 -19.45
C LYS A 383 -0.95 37.75 -18.37
N GLU A 384 -0.17 37.54 -17.32
CA GLU A 384 -0.14 38.38 -16.13
C GLU A 384 1.25 38.99 -15.94
N THR A 385 1.29 40.22 -15.42
CA THR A 385 2.53 40.81 -14.91
C THR A 385 2.90 40.11 -13.62
N LEU A 386 3.96 39.31 -13.69
CA LEU A 386 4.49 38.56 -12.55
C LEU A 386 5.61 39.33 -11.85
N HIS A 387 5.71 39.11 -10.54
CA HIS A 387 6.83 39.63 -9.76
C HIS A 387 8.12 38.92 -10.17
N THR A 388 9.24 39.66 -10.12
CA THR A 388 10.56 39.13 -10.49
C THR A 388 10.92 37.87 -9.70
N ILE A 389 10.52 37.80 -8.43
CA ILE A 389 10.62 36.60 -7.60
C ILE A 389 9.20 36.08 -7.37
N THR A 390 8.94 34.84 -7.76
CA THR A 390 7.63 34.19 -7.67
C THR A 390 7.81 32.77 -7.15
N ILE A 391 7.03 32.35 -6.15
CA ILE A 391 7.01 30.95 -5.68
C ILE A 391 5.84 30.23 -6.33
N LEU A 392 6.14 29.30 -7.23
CA LEU A 392 5.13 28.48 -7.90
C LEU A 392 4.83 27.25 -7.05
N LYS A 393 3.56 27.00 -6.75
CA LYS A 393 3.12 25.81 -6.02
C LYS A 393 2.68 24.74 -7.03
N LEU A 394 3.26 23.55 -6.92
CA LEU A 394 2.93 22.37 -7.72
C LEU A 394 2.79 21.17 -6.78
N GLN A 395 1.57 20.73 -6.51
CA GLN A 395 1.26 19.78 -5.43
C GLN A 395 1.88 20.24 -4.09
N ASN A 396 2.71 19.39 -3.47
CA ASN A 396 3.43 19.65 -2.24
C ASN A 396 4.77 20.41 -2.46
N PHE A 397 5.10 20.76 -3.71
CA PHE A 397 6.33 21.48 -4.03
C PHE A 397 6.10 22.98 -4.14
N SER A 398 6.91 23.76 -3.42
CA SER A 398 6.99 25.22 -3.58
C SER A 398 8.31 25.58 -4.22
N ILE A 399 8.25 26.01 -5.49
CA ILE A 399 9.41 26.20 -6.36
C ILE A 399 9.64 27.71 -6.53
N PRO A 400 10.70 28.29 -5.94
CA PRO A 400 11.02 29.70 -6.13
C PRO A 400 11.67 29.94 -7.48
N LEU A 401 11.08 30.84 -8.25
CA LEU A 401 11.46 31.18 -9.61
C LEU A 401 11.88 32.63 -9.70
N MET A 402 12.83 32.89 -10.59
CA MET A 402 13.09 34.21 -11.12
C MET A 402 12.38 34.37 -12.47
N ILE A 403 11.64 35.47 -12.63
CA ILE A 403 10.90 35.79 -13.85
C ILE A 403 11.37 37.15 -14.37
N SER A 404 11.83 37.19 -15.63
CA SER A 404 12.34 38.44 -16.23
C SER A 404 11.72 38.71 -17.60
N LEU A 405 11.20 39.93 -17.78
CA LEU A 405 10.65 40.39 -19.06
C LEU A 405 11.80 40.66 -20.05
N GLN A 406 11.75 39.97 -21.19
CA GLN A 406 12.74 40.09 -22.26
C GLN A 406 12.33 41.17 -23.26
N LYS A 407 13.29 41.62 -24.07
CA LYS A 407 13.07 42.63 -25.14
C LYS A 407 12.01 42.20 -26.16
N SER A 408 11.79 40.88 -26.31
CA SER A 408 10.76 40.29 -27.15
C SER A 408 9.33 40.53 -26.63
N GLY A 409 9.16 41.03 -25.41
CA GLY A 409 7.88 41.13 -24.72
C GLY A 409 7.43 39.81 -24.06
N LYS A 410 8.27 38.77 -24.11
CA LYS A 410 8.04 37.48 -23.44
C LYS A 410 8.86 37.38 -22.16
N TYR A 411 8.51 36.43 -21.30
CA TYR A 411 9.18 36.19 -20.03
C TYR A 411 10.17 35.03 -20.12
N LEU A 412 11.33 35.21 -19.51
CA LEU A 412 12.27 34.13 -19.21
C LEU A 412 12.02 33.68 -17.76
N ILE A 413 11.95 32.35 -17.56
CA ILE A 413 11.80 31.73 -16.24
C ILE A 413 13.09 30.99 -15.91
N GLU A 414 13.65 31.29 -14.73
CA GLU A 414 14.86 30.65 -14.21
C GLU A 414 14.61 30.15 -12.79
N ASP A 415 15.36 29.13 -12.40
CA ASP A 415 15.46 28.70 -11.00
C ASP A 415 16.29 29.74 -10.25
N ILE A 416 15.76 30.24 -9.14
CA ILE A 416 16.38 31.34 -8.38
C ILE A 416 17.77 30.96 -7.83
N PHE A 417 18.03 29.68 -7.59
CA PHE A 417 19.32 29.18 -7.08
C PHE A 417 20.31 28.87 -8.22
N LYS A 418 19.87 28.88 -9.47
CA LYS A 418 20.70 28.55 -10.65
C LYS A 418 20.85 29.71 -11.64
N ALA A 419 20.18 30.83 -11.40
CA ALA A 419 20.25 32.03 -12.24
C ALA A 419 21.66 32.64 -12.21
N LYS A 420 22.37 32.62 -13.34
CA LYS A 420 23.79 33.03 -13.40
C LYS A 420 24.03 34.50 -13.72
N LYS A 421 23.06 35.16 -14.36
CA LYS A 421 23.23 36.51 -14.96
C LYS A 421 22.40 37.59 -14.28
N SER A 422 21.80 37.26 -13.15
CA SER A 422 20.84 38.14 -12.49
C SER A 422 21.14 38.21 -11.00
N CYS A 423 21.10 39.44 -10.50
CA CYS A 423 21.33 39.76 -9.10
C CYS A 423 20.32 40.83 -8.68
N LEU A 424 20.03 40.87 -7.38
CA LEU A 424 19.39 42.02 -6.76
C LEU A 424 20.47 43.10 -6.54
N TYR A 425 20.05 44.36 -6.49
CA TYR A 425 20.95 45.47 -6.19
C TYR A 425 20.49 46.13 -4.90
N LEU A 426 21.37 46.20 -3.90
CA LEU A 426 21.20 47.12 -2.78
C LEU A 426 21.84 48.46 -3.13
N ILE A 427 21.15 49.55 -2.80
CA ILE A 427 21.71 50.90 -2.85
C ILE A 427 21.94 51.35 -1.42
N PHE A 428 23.20 51.49 -1.02
CA PHE A 428 23.59 52.01 0.29
C PHE A 428 24.61 53.12 0.08
N ASP A 429 24.34 54.30 0.66
CA ASP A 429 25.15 55.52 0.48
C ASP A 429 25.48 55.89 -0.98
N GLY A 430 24.60 55.51 -1.92
CA GLY A 430 24.77 55.79 -3.35
C GLY A 430 25.61 54.76 -4.12
N GLU A 431 26.14 53.74 -3.45
CA GLU A 431 26.83 52.61 -4.06
C GLU A 431 25.88 51.43 -4.30
N HIS A 432 26.17 50.67 -5.36
CA HIS A 432 25.37 49.51 -5.78
C HIS A 432 26.08 48.21 -5.44
N PHE A 433 25.41 47.35 -4.67
CA PHE A 433 25.92 46.03 -4.27
C PHE A 433 25.09 44.92 -4.89
N ASN A 434 25.75 44.00 -5.59
CA ASN A 434 25.07 42.85 -6.19
C ASN A 434 24.78 41.79 -5.12
N LEU A 435 23.58 41.23 -5.12
CA LEU A 435 23.15 40.17 -4.23
C LEU A 435 22.63 38.97 -5.01
N PRO A 436 22.78 37.74 -4.48
CA PRO A 436 22.11 36.58 -5.07
C PRO A 436 20.59 36.76 -5.09
N MET A 437 19.90 36.28 -6.13
CA MET A 437 18.45 36.49 -6.26
C MET A 437 17.64 35.88 -5.11
N PHE A 438 18.08 34.74 -4.58
CA PHE A 438 17.43 34.08 -3.46
C PHE A 438 17.41 34.91 -2.17
N ARG A 439 18.27 35.94 -2.07
CA ARG A 439 18.29 36.87 -0.94
C ARG A 439 16.99 37.67 -0.81
N GLY A 440 16.22 37.80 -1.89
CA GLY A 440 14.92 38.46 -1.90
C GLY A 440 13.80 37.65 -1.23
N LEU A 441 14.03 36.39 -0.87
CA LEU A 441 13.07 35.56 -0.13
C LEU A 441 13.10 35.89 1.36
N THR A 442 11.92 35.98 1.98
CA THR A 442 11.80 36.09 3.44
C THR A 442 12.12 34.76 4.13
N ALA A 443 12.33 34.79 5.45
CA ALA A 443 12.54 33.57 6.25
C ALA A 443 11.36 32.59 6.15
N GLU A 444 10.13 33.11 6.17
CA GLU A 444 8.89 32.32 6.00
C GLU A 444 8.83 31.69 4.60
N GLN A 445 9.12 32.47 3.56
CA GLN A 445 9.15 31.97 2.18
C GLN A 445 10.22 30.88 1.98
N LEU A 446 11.42 31.07 2.53
CA LEU A 446 12.47 30.05 2.51
C LEU A 446 11.99 28.77 3.21
N ALA A 447 11.37 28.90 4.39
CA ALA A 447 10.85 27.73 5.11
C ALA A 447 9.85 26.93 4.27
N GLU A 448 9.01 27.59 3.45
CA GLU A 448 8.06 26.96 2.52
C GLU A 448 8.71 26.32 1.28
N CYS A 449 9.83 26.83 0.77
CA CYS A 449 10.40 26.43 -0.53
C CYS A 449 10.97 25.00 -0.59
N SER A 450 10.34 24.07 -1.30
CA SER A 450 10.75 22.67 -1.34
C SER A 450 12.12 22.41 -1.99
N THR A 451 12.59 23.30 -2.88
CA THR A 451 13.73 23.05 -3.78
C THR A 451 14.97 23.90 -3.46
N ILE A 452 15.24 24.18 -2.17
CA ILE A 452 16.41 24.96 -1.77
C ILE A 452 17.70 24.18 -2.03
N ASP A 453 18.63 24.81 -2.73
CA ASP A 453 19.99 24.32 -2.90
C ASP A 453 20.92 24.91 -1.83
N PHE A 454 20.96 24.28 -0.66
CA PHE A 454 21.78 24.72 0.48
C PHE A 454 23.27 24.82 0.15
N GLU A 455 23.76 23.99 -0.79
CA GLU A 455 25.15 23.96 -1.23
C GLU A 455 25.56 25.22 -2.01
N VAL A 456 24.60 25.92 -2.60
CA VAL A 456 24.86 27.11 -3.43
C VAL A 456 24.82 28.40 -2.61
N LEU A 457 24.07 28.42 -1.49
CA LEU A 457 23.81 29.64 -0.73
C LEU A 457 25.10 30.39 -0.34
N LEU A 458 26.02 29.72 0.37
CA LEU A 458 27.27 30.34 0.79
C LEU A 458 28.22 30.58 -0.39
N LYS A 459 28.26 29.66 -1.37
CA LYS A 459 29.17 29.74 -2.51
C LYS A 459 28.93 31.00 -3.35
N GLU A 460 27.67 31.40 -3.55
CA GLU A 460 27.38 32.64 -4.29
C GLU A 460 27.80 33.90 -3.51
N TYR A 461 27.65 33.93 -2.18
CA TYR A 461 28.18 35.04 -1.36
C TYR A 461 29.70 35.12 -1.40
N GLN A 462 30.39 33.97 -1.26
CA GLN A 462 31.85 33.91 -1.35
C GLN A 462 32.37 34.36 -2.71
N LYS A 463 31.67 33.96 -3.79
CA LYS A 463 31.98 34.39 -5.15
C LYS A 463 31.85 35.91 -5.29
N LEU A 464 30.73 36.50 -4.87
CA LEU A 464 30.52 37.95 -4.92
C LEU A 464 31.56 38.71 -4.10
N HIS A 465 31.91 38.21 -2.90
CA HIS A 465 32.98 38.79 -2.08
C HIS A 465 34.33 38.79 -2.81
N SER A 466 34.68 37.69 -3.47
CA SER A 466 35.92 37.58 -4.26
C SER A 466 35.98 38.56 -5.44
N GLU A 467 34.83 39.01 -5.93
CA GLU A 467 34.69 40.04 -6.96
C GLU A 467 34.77 41.47 -6.38
N LYS A 468 35.19 41.62 -5.11
CA LYS A 468 35.33 42.87 -4.35
C LYS A 468 34.00 43.61 -4.11
N ASN A 469 32.92 42.85 -4.00
CA ASN A 469 31.63 43.38 -3.59
C ASN A 469 31.58 43.43 -2.04
N ASP A 470 31.22 44.58 -1.46
CA ASP A 470 31.08 44.70 0.00
C ASP A 470 29.80 44.00 0.46
N ILE A 471 29.94 42.70 0.76
CA ILE A 471 28.81 41.78 0.95
C ILE A 471 28.77 41.16 2.34
N LEU A 472 29.81 41.39 3.17
CA LEU A 472 29.93 40.75 4.48
C LEU A 472 28.81 41.18 5.43
N PHE A 473 28.42 42.46 5.37
CA PHE A 473 27.29 42.96 6.16
C PHE A 473 25.98 42.24 5.79
N ASP A 474 25.65 42.16 4.50
CA ASP A 474 24.42 41.45 4.07
C ASP A 474 24.51 39.95 4.32
N ALA A 475 25.69 39.33 4.16
CA ALA A 475 25.90 37.93 4.52
C ALA A 475 25.58 37.67 5.99
N SER A 476 26.01 38.57 6.90
CA SER A 476 25.65 38.49 8.31
C SER A 476 24.13 38.65 8.53
N GLN A 477 23.45 39.50 7.76
CA GLN A 477 21.98 39.61 7.83
C GLN A 477 21.28 38.37 7.27
N TYR A 478 21.77 37.82 6.17
CA TYR A 478 21.21 36.63 5.54
C TYR A 478 21.36 35.39 6.43
N MET A 479 22.48 35.25 7.14
CA MET A 479 22.63 34.25 8.19
C MET A 479 21.50 34.33 9.22
N LEU A 480 21.12 35.52 9.69
CA LEU A 480 19.98 35.68 10.61
C LEU A 480 18.66 35.28 9.95
N VAL A 481 18.47 35.55 8.65
CA VAL A 481 17.31 35.08 7.88
C VAL A 481 17.25 33.54 7.86
N LEU A 482 18.38 32.85 7.69
CA LEU A 482 18.45 31.39 7.73
C LEU A 482 18.09 30.82 9.11
N ILE A 483 18.56 31.45 10.19
CA ILE A 483 18.17 31.05 11.56
C ILE A 483 16.66 31.25 11.78
N ASN A 484 16.10 32.36 11.31
CA ASN A 484 14.65 32.59 11.35
C ASN A 484 13.88 31.54 10.53
N ALA A 485 14.37 31.18 9.33
CA ALA A 485 13.75 30.15 8.50
C ALA A 485 13.74 28.77 9.20
N ALA A 486 14.82 28.45 9.94
CA ALA A 486 14.87 27.26 10.77
C ALA A 486 13.79 27.25 11.87
N ASP A 487 13.47 28.41 12.47
CA ASP A 487 12.43 28.51 13.48
C ASP A 487 11.01 28.29 12.93
N PHE A 488 10.78 28.53 11.63
CA PHE A 488 9.52 28.20 10.94
C PHE A 488 9.38 26.70 10.59
N CYS A 489 10.48 25.92 10.61
CA CYS A 489 10.47 24.49 10.27
C CYS A 489 10.10 23.61 11.48
N THR A 490 8.93 23.84 12.09
CA THR A 490 8.54 23.13 13.33
C THR A 490 8.25 21.64 13.13
N ASP A 491 7.70 21.27 11.97
CA ASP A 491 7.24 19.90 11.69
C ASP A 491 8.24 19.09 10.83
N ASN A 492 9.40 19.66 10.52
CA ASN A 492 10.44 19.02 9.71
C ASN A 492 11.84 19.23 10.33
N PRO A 493 12.27 18.34 11.26
CA PRO A 493 13.54 18.48 11.97
C PRO A 493 14.77 18.44 11.06
N GLU A 494 14.77 17.62 10.01
CA GLU A 494 15.89 17.52 9.07
C GLU A 494 16.07 18.83 8.30
N ARG A 495 14.96 19.41 7.83
CA ARG A 495 14.99 20.69 7.12
C ARG A 495 15.41 21.84 8.03
N LYS A 496 14.95 21.84 9.28
CA LYS A 496 15.40 22.78 10.31
C LYS A 496 16.93 22.68 10.50
N GLU A 497 17.45 21.46 10.56
CA GLU A 497 18.88 21.20 10.71
C GLU A 497 19.67 21.76 9.51
N SER A 498 19.22 21.53 8.28
CA SER A 498 19.86 22.08 7.07
C SER A 498 19.96 23.61 7.06
N PHE A 499 18.92 24.33 7.53
CA PHE A 499 18.98 25.78 7.67
C PHE A 499 19.97 26.24 8.73
N LEU A 500 20.05 25.53 9.87
CA LEU A 500 20.99 25.85 10.95
C LEU A 500 22.43 25.57 10.53
N ASP A 501 22.68 24.49 9.78
CA ASP A 501 24.01 24.19 9.23
C ASP A 501 24.43 25.23 8.20
N ALA A 502 23.52 25.63 7.31
CA ALA A 502 23.78 26.72 6.37
C ALA A 502 24.12 28.03 7.11
N ALA A 503 23.34 28.40 8.13
CA ALA A 503 23.64 29.58 8.95
C ALA A 503 25.01 29.47 9.65
N LEU A 504 25.36 28.30 10.17
CA LEU A 504 26.65 28.07 10.83
C LEU A 504 27.82 28.21 9.85
N ASN A 505 27.69 27.67 8.63
CA ASN A 505 28.69 27.81 7.58
C ASN A 505 28.92 29.29 7.20
N PHE A 506 27.84 30.09 7.11
CA PHE A 506 27.97 31.54 6.95
C PHE A 506 28.69 32.19 8.12
N ASN A 507 28.37 31.81 9.37
CA ASN A 507 29.01 32.36 10.56
C ASN A 507 30.53 32.09 10.58
N HIS A 508 30.94 30.84 10.31
CA HIS A 508 32.35 30.45 10.24
C HIS A 508 33.09 31.20 9.14
N TRP A 509 32.50 31.30 7.95
CA TRP A 509 33.10 32.08 6.87
C TRP A 509 33.28 33.56 7.25
N LEU A 510 32.28 34.19 7.88
CA LEU A 510 32.40 35.58 8.36
C LEU A 510 33.49 35.74 9.42
N GLN A 511 33.63 34.78 10.34
CA GLN A 511 34.71 34.80 11.33
C GLN A 511 36.09 34.73 10.66
N GLU A 512 36.26 33.89 9.64
CA GLU A 512 37.49 33.80 8.85
C GLU A 512 37.82 35.11 8.13
N GLU A 513 36.84 35.79 7.54
CA GLU A 513 37.05 37.08 6.87
C GLU A 513 37.41 38.20 7.87
N ASN A 514 36.73 38.27 9.02
CA ASN A 514 37.06 39.24 10.08
C ASN A 514 38.50 39.07 10.58
N LEU A 515 38.97 37.83 10.72
CA LEU A 515 40.37 37.54 11.07
C LEU A 515 41.36 38.06 10.02
N LYS A 516 41.04 37.94 8.73
CA LYS A 516 41.87 38.47 7.63
C LYS A 516 41.93 40.00 7.61
N MET A 517 40.86 40.65 8.08
CA MET A 517 40.75 42.12 8.15
C MET A 517 41.29 42.72 9.44
N GLU A 518 41.88 41.90 10.33
CA GLU A 518 42.34 42.31 11.67
C GLU A 518 41.24 42.96 12.54
N GLU A 519 39.97 42.62 12.26
CA GLU A 519 38.84 43.08 13.08
C GLU A 519 38.82 42.34 14.42
N THR A 520 38.90 43.10 15.52
CA THR A 520 39.04 42.54 16.87
C THR A 520 37.71 42.26 17.57
N ASN A 521 36.58 42.72 17.03
CA ASN A 521 35.27 42.57 17.67
C ASN A 521 34.43 41.44 17.07
N ASN A 522 34.71 40.20 17.50
CA ASN A 522 34.03 38.99 17.02
C ASN A 522 32.84 38.54 17.90
N GLN A 523 32.42 39.40 18.84
CA GLN A 523 31.41 39.05 19.83
C GLN A 523 30.06 38.71 19.18
N ILE A 524 29.63 39.48 18.18
CA ILE A 524 28.34 39.26 17.48
C ILE A 524 28.31 37.89 16.80
N LEU A 525 29.37 37.48 16.10
CA LEU A 525 29.43 36.18 15.44
C LEU A 525 29.49 35.03 16.46
N MET A 526 30.16 35.23 17.60
CA MET A 526 30.12 34.26 18.70
C MET A 526 28.70 34.12 19.29
N MET A 527 28.00 35.23 19.53
CA MET A 527 26.60 35.21 19.97
C MET A 527 25.69 34.51 18.96
N ASN A 528 25.92 34.74 17.66
CA ASN A 528 25.20 34.10 16.58
C ASN A 528 25.46 32.58 16.50
N GLU A 529 26.71 32.16 16.70
CA GLU A 529 27.07 30.75 16.81
C GLU A 529 26.36 30.06 17.99
N LEU A 530 26.41 30.68 19.18
CA LEU A 530 25.80 30.11 20.38
C LEU A 530 24.27 30.02 20.27
N GLN A 531 23.60 30.97 19.60
CA GLN A 531 22.16 30.84 19.37
C GLN A 531 21.81 29.77 18.32
N ILE A 532 22.72 29.46 17.38
CA ILE A 532 22.56 28.32 16.47
C ILE A 532 22.70 27.04 17.28
N PHE A 533 23.76 26.90 18.08
CA PHE A 533 23.96 25.74 18.94
C PHE A 533 22.80 25.52 19.90
N LYS A 534 22.26 26.58 20.52
CA LYS A 534 21.09 26.49 21.39
C LYS A 534 19.86 25.87 20.70
N ARG A 535 19.74 26.01 19.38
CA ARG A 535 18.66 25.40 18.57
C ARG A 535 18.93 23.96 18.17
N LYS A 536 20.21 23.57 18.08
CA LYS A 536 20.66 22.21 17.73
C LYS A 536 20.80 21.30 18.96
N ARG A 537 21.28 21.85 20.08
CA ARG A 537 21.65 21.13 21.32
C ARG A 537 21.66 22.05 22.55
N ALA A 538 21.86 21.45 23.73
CA ALA A 538 22.22 22.22 24.92
C ALA A 538 23.62 22.85 24.75
N LEU A 539 23.81 24.03 25.36
CA LEU A 539 25.13 24.67 25.45
C LEU A 539 26.01 23.90 26.43
N THR A 540 27.30 23.86 26.16
CA THR A 540 28.34 23.28 27.01
C THR A 540 28.72 24.24 28.14
N GLU A 541 29.40 23.74 29.18
CA GLU A 541 29.87 24.57 30.29
C GLU A 541 30.74 25.73 29.80
N SER A 542 31.73 25.48 28.92
CA SER A 542 32.60 26.54 28.38
C SER A 542 31.84 27.60 27.58
N GLU A 543 30.78 27.21 26.88
CA GLU A 543 29.92 28.15 26.13
C GLU A 543 29.04 28.98 27.07
N SER A 544 28.55 28.36 28.15
CA SER A 544 27.81 29.06 29.21
C SER A 544 28.71 30.01 30.00
N ASP A 545 29.95 29.61 30.32
CA ASP A 545 30.94 30.45 31.01
C ASP A 545 31.24 31.71 30.21
N TRP A 546 31.43 31.58 28.89
CA TRP A 546 31.60 32.74 28.00
C TRP A 546 30.39 33.68 28.07
N LEU A 547 29.16 33.17 28.11
CA LEU A 547 27.96 34.00 28.27
C LEU A 547 27.89 34.67 29.65
N TYR A 548 28.38 34.02 30.71
CA TYR A 548 28.48 34.64 32.04
C TYR A 548 29.48 35.79 32.05
N ASP A 549 30.66 35.63 31.44
CA ASP A 549 31.64 36.71 31.27
C ASP A 549 31.02 37.92 30.55
N ILE A 550 30.18 37.67 29.54
CA ILE A 550 29.43 38.73 28.84
C ILE A 550 28.47 39.46 29.78
N THR A 551 27.74 38.72 30.64
CA THR A 551 26.77 39.33 31.55
C THR A 551 27.42 40.13 32.68
N ASP A 552 28.58 39.67 33.16
CA ASP A 552 29.31 40.24 34.30
C ASP A 552 30.17 41.45 33.90
N SER A 553 30.59 41.55 32.63
CA SER A 553 31.38 42.68 32.13
C SER A 553 30.60 44.00 32.13
N ASN A 554 31.14 45.05 32.73
CA ASN A 554 30.51 46.39 32.76
C ASN A 554 30.64 47.15 31.44
N ASP A 555 31.60 46.76 30.59
CA ASP A 555 31.92 47.46 29.34
C ASP A 555 31.06 46.99 28.15
N ILE A 556 30.18 46.00 28.38
CA ILE A 556 29.33 45.41 27.35
C ILE A 556 27.94 46.05 27.37
N ASP A 557 27.48 46.41 26.17
CA ASP A 557 26.19 47.03 25.97
C ASP A 557 25.02 46.15 26.46
N LYS A 558 23.99 46.80 27.01
CA LYS A 558 22.80 46.15 27.57
C LYS A 558 22.10 45.23 26.56
N THR A 559 22.18 45.55 25.27
CA THR A 559 21.52 44.77 24.22
C THR A 559 22.21 43.42 23.98
N PHE A 560 23.54 43.39 24.12
CA PHE A 560 24.31 42.15 24.04
C PHE A 560 24.10 41.27 25.27
N LYS A 561 24.02 41.88 26.46
CA LYS A 561 23.66 41.19 27.72
C LYS A 561 22.27 40.55 27.66
N PHE A 562 21.31 41.19 27.01
CA PHE A 562 19.99 40.59 26.78
C PHE A 562 20.11 39.25 26.03
N GLY A 563 20.86 39.22 24.93
CA GLY A 563 21.11 37.99 24.18
C GLY A 563 21.72 36.89 25.05
N ALA A 564 22.71 37.23 25.86
CA ALA A 564 23.34 36.28 26.77
C ALA A 564 22.36 35.69 27.79
N TYR A 565 21.54 36.53 28.44
CA TYR A 565 20.51 36.06 29.37
C TYR A 565 19.45 35.17 28.71
N VAL A 566 19.10 35.43 27.44
CA VAL A 566 18.18 34.58 26.68
C VAL A 566 18.79 33.20 26.44
N LEU A 567 20.06 33.12 26.03
CA LEU A 567 20.74 31.85 25.76
C LEU A 567 20.99 31.01 27.03
N LEU A 568 21.27 31.68 28.15
CA LEU A 568 21.38 31.09 29.48
C LEU A 568 20.01 30.69 30.09
N GLU A 569 18.89 30.97 29.42
CA GLU A 569 17.52 30.75 29.93
C GLU A 569 17.20 31.50 31.24
N GLU A 570 17.86 32.63 31.50
CA GLU A 570 17.66 33.45 32.70
C GLU A 570 16.48 34.41 32.54
N ARG A 571 15.26 33.85 32.47
CA ARG A 571 14.01 34.56 32.15
C ARG A 571 13.86 35.92 32.84
N LYS A 572 13.97 35.98 34.17
CA LYS A 572 13.75 37.22 34.94
C LYS A 572 14.77 38.32 34.61
N ARG A 573 16.02 37.94 34.33
CA ARG A 573 17.09 38.89 33.97
C ARG A 573 16.91 39.38 32.54
N ALA A 574 16.56 38.48 31.61
CA ALA A 574 16.21 38.84 30.23
C ALA A 574 15.01 39.82 30.18
N GLU A 575 13.92 39.53 30.91
CA GLU A 575 12.75 40.42 31.01
C GLU A 575 13.11 41.81 31.54
N ARG A 576 13.92 41.88 32.61
CA ARG A 576 14.35 43.14 33.22
C ARG A 576 15.21 43.97 32.28
N ILE A 577 16.12 43.36 31.53
CA ILE A 577 16.92 44.10 30.54
C ILE A 577 16.05 44.54 29.38
N PHE A 578 15.22 43.66 28.82
CA PHE A 578 14.36 43.99 27.69
C PHE A 578 13.39 45.13 28.01
N SER A 579 12.92 45.26 29.27
CA SER A 579 12.06 46.38 29.66
C SER A 579 12.76 47.74 29.54
N THR A 580 14.10 47.79 29.67
CA THR A 580 14.93 49.00 29.54
C THR A 580 15.28 49.37 28.10
N PHE A 581 14.89 48.56 27.12
CA PHE A 581 15.08 48.89 25.71
C PHE A 581 14.14 50.04 25.30
N SER A 582 14.68 50.95 24.50
CA SER A 582 13.95 51.96 23.76
C SER A 582 12.98 51.32 22.76
N LYS A 583 12.04 52.10 22.23
CA LYS A 583 11.08 51.61 21.22
C LYS A 583 11.78 51.07 19.98
N LYS A 584 12.85 51.73 19.52
CA LYS A 584 13.64 51.31 18.36
C LYS A 584 14.38 50.01 18.64
N GLU A 585 15.10 49.92 19.76
CA GLU A 585 15.80 48.69 20.16
C GLU A 585 14.85 47.48 20.26
N LYS A 586 13.64 47.67 20.82
CA LYS A 586 12.61 46.61 20.86
C LYS A 586 12.14 46.20 19.47
N GLN A 587 12.01 47.14 18.55
CA GLN A 587 11.58 46.85 17.18
C GLN A 587 12.66 46.10 16.40
N ASP A 588 13.92 46.52 16.53
CA ASP A 588 15.06 45.89 15.88
C ASP A 588 15.23 44.45 16.39
N TYR A 589 15.24 44.24 17.72
CA TYR A 589 15.41 42.91 18.30
C TYR A 589 14.27 41.95 17.98
N LYS A 590 13.03 42.43 17.81
CA LYS A 590 11.91 41.59 17.35
C LYS A 590 12.11 41.02 15.95
N SER A 591 12.97 41.62 15.14
CA SER A 591 13.33 41.10 13.81
C SER A 591 14.44 40.04 13.87
N TYR A 592 15.20 40.00 14.98
CA TYR A 592 16.34 39.09 15.14
C TYR A 592 15.91 37.74 15.70
N PRO A 593 16.57 36.64 15.27
CA PRO A 593 16.18 35.29 15.71
C PRO A 593 16.32 35.06 17.21
N ILE A 594 17.20 35.79 17.91
CA ILE A 594 17.35 35.68 19.36
C ILE A 594 16.03 35.96 20.10
N TYR A 595 15.16 36.80 19.53
CA TYR A 595 13.87 37.12 20.13
C TYR A 595 12.89 35.94 20.09
N ASN A 596 12.97 35.06 19.07
CA ASN A 596 12.16 33.84 19.03
C ASN A 596 12.50 32.90 20.21
N LEU A 597 13.77 32.84 20.63
CA LEU A 597 14.18 32.09 21.82
C LEU A 597 13.67 32.75 23.10
N TYR A 598 13.65 34.08 23.14
CA TYR A 598 13.07 34.83 24.25
C TYR A 598 11.56 34.59 24.37
N GLU A 599 10.80 34.61 23.28
CA GLU A 599 9.36 34.30 23.32
C GLU A 599 9.08 32.87 23.81
N LYS A 600 9.89 31.89 23.39
CA LYS A 600 9.86 30.52 23.91
C LYS A 600 10.22 30.44 25.40
N LEU A 601 11.10 31.32 25.88
CA LEU A 601 11.47 31.40 27.29
C LEU A 601 10.35 32.01 28.15
N LEU A 602 9.55 32.93 27.60
CA LEU A 602 8.42 33.54 28.29
C LEU A 602 7.21 32.61 28.42
N SER A 603 7.07 31.64 27.50
CA SER A 603 5.96 30.68 27.47
C SER A 603 6.18 29.45 28.36
N LYS A 604 7.40 29.23 28.87
CA LYS A 604 7.72 28.29 29.95
C LYS A 604 7.47 28.93 31.31
#